data_AF-A0A957YPK8-F1
#
_entry.id   AF-A0A957YPK8-F1
#
_cell.length_a   1.000
_cell.length_b   1.000
_cell.length_c   1.000
_cell.angle_alpha   90.00
_cell.angle_beta   90.00
_cell.angle_gamma   90.00
#
_symmetry.space_group_name_H-M   'P 1'
#
loop_
_entity.id
_entity.type
_entity.pdbx_description
1 polymer ?
#
loop_
_entity_poly.entity_id
_entity_poly.type
_entity_poly.pdbx_seq_one_letter_code
_entity_poly.pdbx_strand_id
1 'polypeptide(L)'
;MSRRWILFLFGGVFTAALAYFLRDAINDRIVVPLAYLWWRLELYYHSITESTWIMLAVMLISLIAYASIMGDIQLFKDSGSRKVGSVLGPVEELSGWLAKSPRHTYFRWRVANQLARLARLFLMLREGRNVQRWDGTFDSQGWDPPKDVESYLRYGLNRSVEELQPSSAPWSQSRFVKMNPKKAVEYLESMIGDRFDENK
;
A
#
# COMPACT_ATOMS: atom_id res chain seq x y z
N MET A 1 74.66 -25.49 -18.05
CA MET A 1 73.26 -25.28 -17.60
C MET A 1 73.09 -23.83 -17.20
N SER A 2 72.24 -23.07 -17.90
CA SER A 2 72.12 -21.63 -17.68
C SER A 2 71.44 -21.34 -16.34
N ARG A 3 71.98 -20.40 -15.55
CA ARG A 3 71.48 -19.97 -14.22
C ARG A 3 69.97 -19.67 -14.18
N ARG A 4 69.37 -19.35 -15.34
CA ARG A 4 67.93 -19.12 -15.53
C ARG A 4 67.10 -20.40 -15.31
N TRP A 5 67.56 -21.56 -15.76
CA TRP A 5 66.85 -22.83 -15.57
C TRP A 5 66.77 -23.26 -14.10
N ILE A 6 67.82 -22.98 -13.32
CA ILE A 6 67.83 -23.26 -11.88
C ILE A 6 66.80 -22.39 -11.15
N LEU A 7 66.66 -21.12 -11.54
CA LEU A 7 65.65 -20.22 -10.97
C LEU A 7 64.21 -20.68 -11.29
N PHE A 8 63.96 -21.15 -12.51
CA PHE A 8 62.63 -21.67 -12.89
C PHE A 8 62.30 -22.97 -12.14
N LEU A 9 63.25 -23.89 -12.01
CA LEU A 9 63.06 -25.11 -11.22
C LEU A 9 62.77 -24.78 -9.76
N PHE A 10 63.55 -23.89 -9.16
CA PHE A 10 63.38 -23.52 -7.76
C PHE A 10 62.04 -22.78 -7.53
N GLY A 11 61.67 -21.86 -8.43
CA GLY A 11 60.38 -21.16 -8.36
C GLY A 11 59.19 -22.11 -8.54
N GLY A 12 59.29 -23.08 -9.45
CA GLY A 12 58.27 -24.10 -9.65
C GLY A 12 58.08 -24.99 -8.43
N VAL A 13 59.18 -25.51 -7.86
CA VAL A 13 59.15 -26.32 -6.63
C VAL A 13 58.59 -25.50 -5.46
N PHE A 14 58.99 -24.24 -5.32
CA PHE A 14 58.48 -23.36 -4.25
C PHE A 14 56.97 -23.11 -4.39
N THR A 15 56.48 -22.87 -5.61
CA THR A 15 55.06 -22.64 -5.88
C THR A 15 54.24 -23.90 -5.61
N ALA A 16 54.72 -25.08 -6.01
CA ALA A 16 54.07 -26.35 -5.74
C ALA A 16 54.01 -26.66 -4.24
N ALA A 17 55.10 -26.40 -3.51
CA ALA A 17 55.15 -26.55 -2.05
C ALA A 17 54.16 -25.60 -1.36
N LEU A 18 54.08 -24.35 -1.81
CA LEU A 18 53.15 -23.36 -1.26
C LEU A 18 51.70 -23.74 -1.55
N ALA A 19 51.40 -24.20 -2.77
CA ALA A 19 50.07 -24.66 -3.14
C ALA A 19 49.63 -25.89 -2.33
N TYR A 20 50.56 -26.81 -2.06
CA TYR A 20 50.31 -27.97 -1.20
C TYR A 20 50.00 -27.56 0.24
N PHE A 21 50.79 -26.66 0.83
CA PHE A 21 50.55 -26.16 2.18
C PHE A 21 49.25 -25.37 2.29
N LEU A 22 48.92 -24.57 1.27
CA LEU A 22 47.68 -23.80 1.22
C LEU A 22 46.47 -24.73 1.09
N ARG A 23 46.59 -25.83 0.34
CA ARG A 23 45.55 -26.85 0.20
C ARG A 23 45.22 -27.49 1.55
N ASP A 24 46.23 -27.90 2.33
CA ASP A 24 46.00 -28.47 3.65
C ASP A 24 45.37 -27.45 4.60
N ALA A 25 45.87 -26.22 4.61
CA ALA A 25 45.31 -25.15 5.44
C ALA A 25 43.84 -24.84 5.10
N ILE A 26 43.47 -24.84 3.81
CA ILE A 26 42.10 -24.65 3.35
C ILE A 26 41.23 -25.86 3.72
N ASN A 27 41.75 -27.07 3.55
CA ASN A 27 41.00 -28.29 3.82
C ASN A 27 40.61 -28.37 5.30
N ASP A 28 41.58 -28.18 6.20
CA ASP A 28 41.34 -28.27 7.64
C ASP A 28 40.52 -27.10 8.19
N ARG A 29 40.75 -25.87 7.73
CA ARG A 29 40.06 -24.69 8.28
C ARG A 29 38.70 -24.40 7.66
N ILE A 30 38.46 -24.82 6.41
CA ILE A 30 37.25 -24.45 5.67
C ILE A 30 36.46 -25.68 5.28
N VAL A 31 37.08 -26.64 4.58
CA VAL A 31 36.34 -27.77 4.00
C VAL A 31 35.80 -28.70 5.09
N VAL A 32 36.63 -29.09 6.06
CA VAL A 32 36.24 -29.97 7.17
C VAL A 32 35.08 -29.37 8.01
N PRO A 33 35.13 -28.12 8.50
CA PRO A 33 34.02 -27.56 9.28
C PRO A 33 32.76 -27.37 8.44
N LEU A 34 32.89 -27.05 7.15
CA LEU A 34 31.74 -26.91 6.25
C LEU A 34 31.06 -28.26 5.99
N ALA A 35 31.84 -29.31 5.74
CA ALA A 35 31.33 -30.68 5.60
C ALA A 35 30.65 -31.16 6.89
N TYR A 36 31.23 -30.82 8.05
CA TYR A 36 30.64 -31.15 9.35
C TYR A 36 29.32 -30.40 9.61
N LEU A 37 29.24 -29.11 9.24
CA LEU A 37 28.01 -28.33 9.28
C LEU A 37 26.94 -28.92 8.36
N TRP A 38 27.32 -29.28 7.13
CA TRP A 38 26.42 -29.89 6.16
C TRP A 38 25.86 -31.22 6.68
N TRP A 39 26.74 -32.09 7.19
CA TRP A 39 26.35 -33.38 7.77
C TRP A 39 25.42 -33.22 8.98
N ARG A 40 25.66 -32.24 9.84
CA ARG A 40 24.73 -31.91 10.94
C ARG A 40 23.37 -31.46 10.40
N LEU A 41 23.35 -30.59 9.40
CA LEU A 41 22.11 -30.12 8.79
C LEU A 41 21.31 -31.27 8.18
N GLU A 42 21.98 -32.20 7.51
CA GLU A 42 21.37 -33.39 6.94
C GLU A 42 20.78 -34.28 8.03
N LEU A 43 21.49 -34.50 9.15
CA LEU A 43 20.95 -35.20 10.31
C LEU A 43 19.74 -34.50 10.91
N TYR A 44 19.76 -33.18 11.04
CA TYR A 44 18.59 -32.42 11.49
C TYR A 44 17.42 -32.58 10.53
N TYR A 45 17.68 -32.50 9.23
CA TYR A 45 16.66 -32.66 8.20
C TYR A 45 16.06 -34.07 8.21
N HIS A 46 16.88 -35.10 8.37
CA HIS A 46 16.41 -36.49 8.44
C HIS A 46 15.73 -36.82 9.78
N SER A 47 16.09 -36.10 10.85
CA SER A 47 15.43 -36.21 12.16
C SER A 47 14.03 -35.60 12.17
N ILE A 48 13.71 -34.72 11.20
CA ILE A 48 12.35 -34.26 10.92
C ILE A 48 11.62 -35.44 10.28
N THR A 49 11.14 -36.34 11.13
CA THR A 49 10.34 -37.49 10.74
C THR A 49 9.10 -37.01 9.98
N GLU A 50 8.60 -37.76 8.99
CA GLU A 50 7.37 -37.41 8.25
C GLU A 50 6.20 -37.00 9.16
N SER A 51 6.16 -37.54 10.38
CA SER A 51 5.20 -37.19 11.42
C SER A 51 5.23 -35.72 11.83
N THR A 52 6.39 -35.04 11.81
CA THR A 52 6.50 -33.62 12.17
C THR A 52 5.88 -32.71 11.10
N TRP A 53 6.02 -33.05 9.82
CA TRP A 53 5.33 -32.33 8.73
C TRP A 53 3.82 -32.52 8.81
N ILE A 54 3.38 -33.76 9.08
CA ILE A 54 1.96 -34.05 9.29
C ILE A 54 1.44 -33.31 10.52
N MET A 55 2.18 -33.30 11.63
CA MET A 55 1.81 -32.56 12.85
C MET A 55 1.72 -31.06 12.59
N LEU A 56 2.65 -30.48 11.85
CA LEU A 56 2.64 -29.05 11.49
C LEU A 56 1.47 -28.71 10.56
N ALA A 57 1.19 -29.56 9.57
CA ALA A 57 0.01 -29.41 8.71
C ALA A 57 -1.30 -29.52 9.50
N VAL A 58 -1.42 -30.53 10.38
CA VAL A 58 -2.57 -30.70 11.27
C VAL A 58 -2.71 -29.52 12.22
N MET A 59 -1.61 -29.03 12.80
CA MET A 59 -1.60 -27.84 13.65
C MET A 59 -2.08 -26.61 12.88
N LEU A 60 -1.60 -26.40 11.65
CA LEU A 60 -2.02 -25.28 10.81
C LEU A 60 -3.51 -25.37 10.46
N ILE A 61 -3.98 -26.54 10.01
CA ILE A 61 -5.39 -26.78 9.70
C ILE A 61 -6.24 -26.60 10.96
N SER A 62 -5.78 -27.09 12.11
CA SER A 62 -6.47 -26.93 13.39
C SER A 62 -6.51 -25.46 13.80
N LEU A 63 -5.44 -24.70 13.61
CA LEU A 63 -5.41 -23.26 13.89
C LEU A 63 -6.38 -22.50 12.98
N ILE A 64 -6.46 -22.86 11.70
CA ILE A 64 -7.46 -22.30 10.77
C ILE A 64 -8.87 -22.69 11.20
N ALA A 65 -9.11 -23.92 11.63
CA ALA A 65 -10.41 -24.39 12.10
C ALA A 65 -10.83 -23.69 13.40
N TYR A 66 -9.92 -23.57 14.37
CA TYR A 66 -10.14 -22.80 15.59
C TYR A 66 -10.38 -21.32 15.28
N ALA A 67 -9.57 -20.72 14.41
CA ALA A 67 -9.76 -19.36 13.95
C ALA A 67 -11.06 -19.19 13.15
N SER A 68 -11.58 -20.23 12.50
CA SER A 68 -12.89 -20.19 11.81
C SER A 68 -14.05 -20.23 12.80
N ILE A 69 -13.94 -21.06 13.85
CA ILE A 69 -14.96 -21.18 14.90
C ILE A 69 -14.96 -19.94 15.81
N MET A 70 -13.80 -19.43 16.20
CA MET A 70 -13.67 -18.18 16.95
C MET A 70 -13.78 -16.93 16.05
N GLY A 71 -13.56 -17.07 14.74
CA GLY A 71 -13.51 -15.98 13.76
C GLY A 71 -14.85 -15.46 13.29
N ASP A 72 -15.97 -15.90 13.89
CA ASP A 72 -17.15 -15.03 13.96
C ASP A 72 -16.86 -13.76 14.79
N ILE A 73 -15.69 -13.68 15.43
CA ILE A 73 -15.03 -12.40 15.75
C ILE A 73 -14.33 -11.88 14.48
N GLN A 74 -15.10 -11.09 13.74
CA GLN A 74 -14.88 -10.37 12.48
C GLN A 74 -13.51 -9.65 12.29
N LEU A 75 -12.38 -10.34 12.37
CA LEU A 75 -11.06 -9.71 12.18
C LEU A 75 -10.58 -9.68 10.73
N PHE A 76 -11.18 -10.48 9.85
CA PHE A 76 -10.96 -10.42 8.39
C PHE A 76 -12.28 -10.59 7.63
N LYS A 77 -13.32 -9.87 8.04
CA LYS A 77 -14.45 -9.65 7.13
C LYS A 77 -13.96 -8.70 6.05
N ASP A 78 -13.58 -9.29 4.93
CA ASP A 78 -13.49 -8.63 3.64
C ASP A 78 -14.49 -7.49 3.58
N SER A 79 -13.99 -6.31 3.22
CA SER A 79 -14.76 -5.15 2.80
C SER A 79 -15.55 -5.41 1.50
N GLY A 80 -15.83 -6.67 1.16
CA GLY A 80 -16.89 -7.10 0.27
C GLY A 80 -18.17 -7.38 1.07
N SER A 81 -18.67 -6.35 1.77
CA SER A 81 -20.00 -6.39 2.36
C SER A 81 -21.05 -6.51 1.26
N ARG A 82 -21.33 -7.73 0.79
CA ARG A 82 -22.70 -8.13 0.45
C ARG A 82 -23.49 -8.14 1.76
N LYS A 83 -23.86 -6.95 2.22
CA LYS A 83 -25.04 -6.79 3.05
C LYS A 83 -26.22 -6.95 2.10
N VAL A 84 -26.82 -8.13 2.12
CA VAL A 84 -28.25 -8.25 1.88
C VAL A 84 -28.90 -7.47 3.03
N GLY A 85 -29.33 -6.24 2.76
CA GLY A 85 -29.91 -5.36 3.78
C GLY A 85 -30.01 -3.93 3.27
N SER A 86 -31.20 -3.60 2.73
CA SER A 86 -31.60 -2.33 2.12
C SER A 86 -30.70 -1.82 1.00
N VAL A 87 -31.26 -1.68 -0.20
CA VAL A 87 -30.67 -0.86 -1.27
C VAL A 87 -30.69 0.59 -0.77
N LEU A 88 -29.70 0.95 0.05
CA LEU A 88 -29.53 2.33 0.47
C LEU A 88 -29.25 3.15 -0.78
N GLY A 89 -30.01 4.21 -0.97
CA GLY A 89 -29.83 5.08 -2.13
C GLY A 89 -28.42 5.69 -2.11
N PRO A 90 -27.86 6.09 -3.27
CA PRO A 90 -26.57 6.78 -3.34
C PRO A 90 -26.47 7.98 -2.37
N VAL A 91 -27.59 8.63 -2.09
CA VAL A 91 -27.71 9.75 -1.14
C VAL A 91 -27.61 9.30 0.32
N GLU A 92 -28.17 8.15 0.67
CA GLU A 92 -28.11 7.59 2.03
C GLU A 92 -26.71 7.05 2.35
N GLU A 93 -26.00 6.53 1.35
CA GLU A 93 -24.59 6.16 1.50
C GLU A 93 -23.71 7.39 1.78
N LEU A 94 -23.93 8.47 1.02
CA LEU A 94 -23.21 9.73 1.22
C LEU A 94 -23.50 10.33 2.60
N SER A 95 -24.76 10.34 3.05
CA SER A 95 -25.13 10.87 4.38
C SER A 95 -24.51 10.05 5.51
N GLY A 96 -24.48 8.71 5.36
CA GLY A 96 -23.82 7.81 6.29
C GLY A 96 -22.31 8.07 6.41
N TRP A 97 -21.66 8.48 5.32
CA TRP A 97 -20.23 8.80 5.34
C TRP A 97 -19.94 10.19 5.84
N LEU A 98 -20.82 11.15 5.55
CA LEU A 98 -20.74 12.51 6.08
C LEU A 98 -20.80 12.49 7.61
N ALA A 99 -21.66 11.66 8.20
CA ALA A 99 -21.76 11.45 9.64
C ALA A 99 -20.47 10.86 10.26
N LYS A 100 -19.75 10.01 9.52
CA LYS A 100 -18.51 9.36 9.97
C LYS A 100 -17.23 10.16 9.64
N SER A 101 -17.32 11.16 8.77
CA SER A 101 -16.19 12.00 8.33
C SER A 101 -15.38 12.68 9.44
N PRO A 102 -15.91 13.04 10.62
CA PRO A 102 -15.10 13.72 11.63
C PRO A 102 -13.97 12.85 12.20
N ARG A 103 -14.14 11.51 12.22
CA ARG A 103 -13.25 10.61 12.96
C ARG A 103 -12.07 10.05 12.16
N HIS A 104 -12.14 10.07 10.83
CA HIS A 104 -11.18 9.34 9.99
C HIS A 104 -10.82 10.10 8.71
N THR A 105 -9.52 10.26 8.44
CA THR A 105 -8.98 10.95 7.25
C THR A 105 -9.48 10.36 5.94
N TYR A 106 -9.61 9.04 5.87
CA TYR A 106 -10.12 8.35 4.69
C TYR A 106 -11.53 8.80 4.30
N PHE A 107 -12.44 8.90 5.27
CA PHE A 107 -13.82 9.32 4.99
C PHE A 107 -13.90 10.78 4.56
N ARG A 108 -13.06 11.66 5.11
CA ARG A 108 -12.95 13.06 4.65
C ARG A 108 -12.50 13.13 3.20
N TRP A 109 -11.46 12.40 2.82
CA TRP A 109 -11.01 12.33 1.44
C TRP A 109 -12.11 11.78 0.52
N ARG A 110 -12.82 10.72 0.94
CA ARG A 110 -13.85 10.09 0.11
C ARG A 110 -15.04 11.02 -0.13
N VAL A 111 -15.45 11.76 0.90
CA VAL A 111 -16.45 12.83 0.78
C VAL A 111 -15.93 13.95 -0.14
N ALA A 112 -14.68 14.38 0.01
CA ALA A 112 -14.07 15.39 -0.87
C ALA A 112 -14.07 14.96 -2.34
N ASN A 113 -13.69 13.71 -2.62
CA ASN A 113 -13.66 13.14 -3.97
C ASN A 113 -15.06 13.08 -4.58
N GLN A 114 -16.08 12.65 -3.81
CA GLN A 114 -17.45 12.66 -4.30
C GLN A 114 -17.98 14.08 -4.56
N LEU A 115 -17.74 15.03 -3.66
CA LEU A 115 -18.13 16.43 -3.88
C LEU A 115 -17.40 17.05 -5.07
N ALA A 116 -16.11 16.76 -5.25
CA ALA A 116 -15.32 17.24 -6.38
C ALA A 116 -15.84 16.69 -7.72
N ARG A 117 -16.26 15.41 -7.75
CA ARG A 117 -16.92 14.81 -8.92
C ARG A 117 -18.27 15.46 -9.23
N LEU A 118 -19.06 15.78 -8.20
CA LEU A 118 -20.34 16.47 -8.37
C LEU A 118 -20.14 17.90 -8.88
N ALA A 119 -19.27 18.68 -8.24
CA ALA A 119 -18.88 20.01 -8.69
C ALA A 119 -18.44 19.97 -10.16
N ARG A 120 -17.66 18.94 -10.50
CA ARG A 120 -17.23 18.69 -11.88
C ARG A 120 -18.39 18.49 -12.84
N LEU A 121 -19.34 17.63 -12.51
CA LEU A 121 -20.51 17.39 -13.34
C LEU A 121 -21.34 18.67 -13.53
N PHE A 122 -21.48 19.50 -12.50
CA PHE A 122 -22.21 20.76 -12.59
C PHE A 122 -21.53 21.78 -13.51
N LEU A 123 -20.22 21.95 -13.39
CA LEU A 123 -19.45 22.86 -14.26
C LEU A 123 -19.52 22.41 -15.72
N MET A 124 -19.38 21.11 -15.97
CA MET A 124 -19.52 20.54 -17.32
C MET A 124 -20.92 20.78 -17.91
N LEU A 125 -21.97 20.59 -17.10
CA LEU A 125 -23.36 20.81 -17.52
C LEU A 125 -23.63 22.29 -17.83
N ARG A 126 -23.00 23.21 -17.09
CA ARG A 126 -23.12 24.66 -17.31
C ARG A 126 -22.49 25.11 -18.62
N GLU A 127 -21.31 24.58 -18.92
CA GLU A 127 -20.52 25.02 -20.09
C GLU A 127 -20.87 24.28 -21.38
N GLY A 128 -21.74 23.26 -21.32
CA GLY A 128 -22.04 22.40 -22.46
C GLY A 128 -20.82 21.63 -22.99
N ARG A 129 -19.76 21.51 -22.19
CA ARG A 129 -18.49 20.86 -22.58
C ARG A 129 -18.58 19.34 -22.39
N ASN A 130 -17.98 18.60 -23.34
CA ASN A 130 -17.98 17.15 -23.35
C ASN A 130 -17.02 16.56 -22.30
N VAL A 131 -17.43 15.48 -21.62
CA VAL A 131 -16.86 14.94 -20.37
C VAL A 131 -15.39 14.52 -20.47
N GLN A 132 -14.88 14.27 -21.68
CA GLN A 132 -13.57 13.64 -21.90
C GLN A 132 -12.36 14.58 -21.88
N ARG A 133 -12.52 15.92 -22.01
CA ARG A 133 -11.38 16.87 -22.04
C ARG A 133 -11.41 17.86 -20.87
N TRP A 134 -11.31 17.36 -19.64
CA TRP A 134 -11.03 18.23 -18.50
C TRP A 134 -9.56 18.08 -18.11
N ASP A 135 -8.83 19.19 -18.15
CA ASP A 135 -7.44 19.41 -17.73
C ASP A 135 -7.20 19.42 -16.19
N GLY A 136 -8.23 19.19 -15.37
CA GLY A 136 -8.15 19.24 -13.91
C GLY A 136 -8.20 20.65 -13.30
N THR A 137 -8.40 21.71 -14.09
CA THR A 137 -8.47 23.09 -13.58
C THR A 137 -9.92 23.49 -13.33
N PHE A 138 -10.21 24.08 -12.16
CA PHE A 138 -11.53 24.65 -11.85
C PHE A 138 -11.64 26.10 -12.34
N ASP A 139 -11.26 26.36 -13.60
CA ASP A 139 -11.18 27.71 -14.17
C ASP A 139 -12.36 28.00 -15.09
N SER A 140 -13.57 27.82 -14.56
CA SER A 140 -14.82 28.07 -15.28
C SER A 140 -15.34 29.48 -14.99
N GLN A 141 -15.87 30.15 -16.02
CA GLN A 141 -16.42 31.50 -15.91
C GLN A 141 -17.56 31.54 -14.87
N GLY A 142 -17.41 32.35 -13.82
CA GLY A 142 -18.39 32.48 -12.74
C GLY A 142 -18.31 31.38 -11.68
N TRP A 143 -17.16 30.75 -11.51
CA TRP A 143 -16.82 29.88 -10.38
C TRP A 143 -15.69 30.54 -9.57
N ASP A 144 -16.05 31.18 -8.46
CA ASP A 144 -15.10 31.80 -7.53
C ASP A 144 -15.31 31.24 -6.12
N PRO A 145 -14.99 29.95 -5.89
CA PRO A 145 -15.17 29.33 -4.59
C PRO A 145 -14.24 29.98 -3.56
N PRO A 146 -14.66 30.07 -2.29
CA PRO A 146 -13.74 30.40 -1.21
C PRO A 146 -12.51 29.49 -1.26
N LYS A 147 -11.32 30.06 -1.06
CA LYS A 147 -10.02 29.34 -1.18
C LYS A 147 -9.98 28.00 -0.44
N ASP A 148 -10.67 27.93 0.69
CA ASP A 148 -10.77 26.72 1.49
C ASP A 148 -11.57 25.60 0.79
N VAL A 149 -12.66 25.96 0.09
CA VAL A 149 -13.51 25.02 -0.68
C VAL A 149 -12.76 24.56 -1.91
N GLU A 150 -12.11 25.48 -2.64
CA GLU A 150 -11.29 25.15 -3.81
C GLU A 150 -10.20 24.14 -3.45
N SER A 151 -9.46 24.41 -2.38
CA SER A 151 -8.40 23.54 -1.88
C SER A 151 -8.94 22.16 -1.51
N TYR A 152 -10.11 22.10 -0.88
CA TYR A 152 -10.76 20.85 -0.49
C TYR A 152 -11.20 20.01 -1.70
N LEU A 153 -11.81 20.63 -2.71
CA LEU A 153 -12.26 19.94 -3.93
C LEU A 153 -11.08 19.48 -4.79
N ARG A 154 -10.06 20.32 -4.98
CA ARG A 154 -8.83 19.94 -5.70
C ARG A 154 -8.13 18.75 -5.06
N TYR A 155 -8.13 18.71 -3.73
CA TYR A 155 -7.57 17.59 -2.99
C TYR A 155 -8.30 16.26 -3.24
N GLY A 156 -9.63 16.30 -3.30
CA GLY A 156 -10.44 15.13 -3.62
C GLY A 156 -10.22 14.60 -5.04
N LEU A 157 -9.88 15.48 -5.99
CA LEU A 157 -9.73 15.14 -7.41
C LEU A 157 -8.33 14.61 -7.77
N ASN A 158 -7.27 15.19 -7.20
CA ASN A 158 -5.90 14.96 -7.65
C ASN A 158 -5.14 13.86 -6.89
N ARG A 159 -5.65 13.39 -5.75
CA ARG A 159 -4.93 12.43 -4.89
C ARG A 159 -5.48 11.02 -5.01
N SER A 160 -4.63 10.08 -5.44
CA SER A 160 -4.90 8.63 -5.33
C SER A 160 -4.98 8.22 -3.85
N VAL A 161 -5.74 7.17 -3.55
CA VAL A 161 -5.88 6.61 -2.18
C VAL A 161 -4.52 6.21 -1.62
N GLU A 162 -3.58 5.84 -2.47
CA GLU A 162 -2.23 5.39 -2.10
C GLU A 162 -1.38 6.52 -1.52
N GLU A 163 -1.60 7.76 -1.97
CA GLU A 163 -0.92 8.95 -1.43
C GLU A 163 -1.48 9.42 -0.07
N LEU A 164 -2.58 8.82 0.39
CA LEU A 164 -3.14 9.06 1.72
C LEU A 164 -2.53 8.17 2.79
N GLN A 165 -1.71 7.19 2.41
CA GLN A 165 -0.98 6.41 3.40
C GLN A 165 -0.07 7.37 4.16
N PRO A 166 -0.13 7.37 5.51
CA PRO A 166 0.78 8.18 6.29
C PRO A 166 2.19 7.74 5.92
N SER A 167 2.94 8.62 5.24
CA SER A 167 4.38 8.41 5.19
C SER A 167 4.83 8.28 6.64
N SER A 168 5.70 7.32 6.93
CA SER A 168 6.23 7.04 8.27
C SER A 168 6.92 8.24 8.93
N ALA A 169 6.96 9.40 8.26
CA ALA A 169 7.39 10.69 8.78
C ALA A 169 6.31 11.29 9.73
N PRO A 170 6.60 11.44 11.03
CA PRO A 170 5.66 11.98 12.02
C PRO A 170 5.24 13.44 11.80
N TRP A 171 5.78 14.13 10.78
CA TRP A 171 5.59 15.56 10.51
C TRP A 171 4.72 15.83 9.27
N SER A 172 4.32 14.78 8.55
CA SER A 172 3.46 14.86 7.35
C SER A 172 1.97 15.14 7.67
N GLN A 173 1.56 14.96 8.93
CA GLN A 173 0.15 15.05 9.36
C GLN A 173 -0.47 16.46 9.38
N SER A 174 0.28 17.53 9.09
CA SER A 174 -0.09 18.87 9.59
C SER A 174 -0.78 19.83 8.62
N ARG A 175 -1.18 19.41 7.41
CA ARG A 175 -2.02 20.24 6.52
C ARG A 175 -3.21 19.53 5.89
N PHE A 176 -3.60 18.38 6.43
CA PHE A 176 -4.87 17.75 6.11
C PHE A 176 -6.00 18.60 6.68
N VAL A 177 -6.36 19.59 5.87
CA VAL A 177 -7.61 20.32 5.78
C VAL A 177 -8.52 20.10 7.00
N LYS A 178 -8.39 21.02 7.96
CA LYS A 178 -9.38 21.25 9.03
C LYS A 178 -10.75 21.75 8.48
N MET A 179 -10.94 21.77 7.16
CA MET A 179 -12.19 22.20 6.54
C MET A 179 -13.31 21.27 6.94
N ASN A 180 -14.42 21.87 7.34
CA ASN A 180 -15.65 21.17 7.62
C ASN A 180 -16.31 20.83 6.28
N PRO A 181 -16.59 19.54 5.97
CA PRO A 181 -17.25 19.17 4.72
C PRO A 181 -18.60 19.88 4.53
N LYS A 182 -19.25 20.33 5.61
CA LYS A 182 -20.47 21.15 5.55
C LYS A 182 -20.30 22.44 4.74
N LYS A 183 -19.17 23.14 4.85
CA LYS A 183 -18.94 24.39 4.09
C LYS A 183 -18.88 24.14 2.58
N ALA A 184 -18.32 23.00 2.17
CA ALA A 184 -18.26 22.62 0.76
C ALA A 184 -19.64 22.25 0.22
N VAL A 185 -20.46 21.58 1.05
CA VAL A 185 -21.87 21.27 0.70
C VAL A 185 -22.69 22.56 0.57
N GLU A 186 -22.62 23.45 1.57
CA GLU A 186 -23.35 24.73 1.59
C GLU A 186 -23.02 25.60 0.38
N TYR A 187 -21.76 25.66 -0.03
CA TYR A 187 -21.35 26.37 -1.24
C TYR A 187 -21.88 25.73 -2.53
N LEU A 188 -21.91 24.40 -2.61
CA LEU A 188 -22.48 23.72 -3.78
C LEU A 188 -24.00 23.89 -3.83
N GLU A 189 -24.68 23.90 -2.67
CA GLU A 189 -26.11 24.18 -2.56
C GLU A 189 -26.43 25.61 -2.99
N SER A 190 -25.64 26.62 -2.58
CA SER A 190 -25.86 28.01 -3.01
C SER A 190 -25.74 28.16 -4.53
N MET A 191 -24.76 27.49 -5.15
CA MET A 191 -24.59 27.51 -6.60
C MET A 191 -25.77 26.87 -7.35
N ILE A 192 -26.38 25.83 -6.77
CA ILE A 192 -27.56 25.17 -7.34
C ILE A 192 -28.80 26.07 -7.18
N GLY A 193 -28.95 26.73 -6.02
CA GLY A 193 -30.07 27.63 -5.72
C GLY A 193 -30.18 28.78 -6.73
N ASP A 194 -29.08 29.49 -6.96
CA ASP A 194 -29.03 30.64 -7.88
C ASP A 194 -29.52 30.28 -9.30
N ARG A 195 -29.25 29.06 -9.77
CA ARG A 195 -29.66 28.59 -11.09
C ARG A 195 -31.18 28.42 -11.23
N PHE A 196 -31.86 28.02 -10.17
CA PHE A 196 -33.31 27.80 -10.22
C PHE A 196 -34.09 29.11 -10.25
N ASP A 197 -33.49 30.21 -9.78
CA ASP A 197 -34.11 31.52 -9.80
C ASP A 197 -33.90 32.27 -11.12
N GLU A 198 -32.81 32.01 -11.87
CA GLU A 198 -32.58 32.60 -13.21
C GLU A 198 -33.56 32.10 -14.30
N ASN A 199 -34.27 31.00 -14.06
CA ASN A 199 -35.10 30.32 -15.06
C ASN A 199 -36.62 30.52 -14.84
N LYS A 200 -37.00 31.47 -13.98
CA LYS A 200 -38.39 31.92 -13.75
C LYS A 200 -38.62 33.29 -14.35
#